data_AF-A0A968BZX9-F1
#
_entry.id   AF-A0A968BZX9-F1
#
_cell.length_a   1.000
_cell.length_b   1.000
_cell.length_c   1.000
_cell.angle_alpha   90.00
_cell.angle_beta   90.00
_cell.angle_gamma   90.00
#
_symmetry.space_group_name_H-M   'P 1'
#
loop_
_entity.id
_entity.type
_entity.pdbx_description
1 polymer ?
#
loop_
_entity_poly.entity_id
_entity_poly.type
_entity_poly.pdbx_seq_one_letter_code
_entity_poly.pdbx_strand_id
1 'polypeptide(L)'
;MLCLDRAGDIYRYEPSSGSWTLERYDRPVRDTYDHYFVALDAGPNANYLLETTHEQIWRFADGEAGAAWANLSQRRDVDLSAGDDGLYVLTRDL
;
A
#
# COMPACT_ATOMS: atom_id res chain seq x y z
N MET A 1 4.14 1.65 12.99
CA MET A 1 4.99 1.55 11.78
C MET A 1 4.46 0.41 10.95
N LEU A 2 4.36 0.61 9.64
CA LEU A 2 3.96 -0.43 8.69
C LEU A 2 5.14 -0.84 7.81
N CYS A 3 5.10 -2.06 7.30
CA CYS A 3 6.08 -2.60 6.36
C CYS A 3 5.35 -3.41 5.29
N LEU A 4 5.69 -3.16 4.02
CA LEU A 4 5.24 -3.91 2.87
C LEU A 4 6.31 -4.94 2.50
N ASP A 5 5.93 -6.21 2.36
CA ASP A 5 6.84 -7.24 1.87
C ASP A 5 6.76 -7.44 0.35
N ARG A 6 7.61 -8.33 -0.18
CA ARG A 6 7.65 -8.62 -1.63
C ARG A 6 6.40 -9.34 -2.13
N ALA A 7 5.66 -10.01 -1.27
CA ALA A 7 4.44 -10.73 -1.61
C ALA A 7 3.20 -9.82 -1.56
N GLY A 8 3.35 -8.56 -1.15
CA GLY A 8 2.26 -7.59 -0.98
C GLY A 8 1.64 -7.60 0.42
N ASP A 9 2.13 -8.46 1.32
CA ASP A 9 1.63 -8.56 2.69
C ASP A 9 2.12 -7.35 3.50
N ILE A 10 1.25 -6.84 4.36
CA ILE A 10 1.55 -5.69 5.22
C ILE A 10 1.67 -6.15 6.65
N TYR A 11 2.72 -5.69 7.32
CA TYR A 11 2.99 -5.96 8.72
C TYR A 11 2.97 -4.68 9.54
N ARG A 12 2.44 -4.78 10.75
CA ARG A 12 2.47 -3.72 11.76
C ARG A 12 3.46 -4.06 12.85
N TYR A 13 4.31 -3.09 13.17
CA TYR A 13 5.19 -3.18 14.32
C TYR A 13 4.47 -2.73 15.59
N GLU A 14 4.49 -3.58 16.62
CA GLU A 14 4.03 -3.27 17.98
C GLU A 14 5.25 -2.92 18.85
N PRO A 15 5.44 -1.64 19.21
CA PRO A 15 6.62 -1.20 19.96
C PRO A 15 6.68 -1.77 21.38
N SER A 16 5.52 -2.01 22.02
CA SER A 16 5.47 -2.47 23.41
C SER A 16 6.03 -3.89 23.58
N SER A 17 5.79 -4.76 22.60
CA SER A 17 6.30 -6.14 22.56
C SER A 17 7.55 -6.30 21.68
N GLY A 18 7.87 -5.30 20.86
CA GLY A 18 8.93 -5.38 19.86
C GLY A 18 8.65 -6.39 18.75
N SER A 19 7.38 -6.77 18.54
CA SER A 19 6.98 -7.80 17.58
C SER A 19 6.34 -7.20 16.33
N TRP A 20 6.39 -7.96 15.24
CA TRP A 20 5.60 -7.69 14.04
C TRP A 20 4.39 -8.60 13.97
N THR A 21 3.24 -8.05 13.64
CA THR A 21 2.01 -8.80 13.36
C THR A 21 1.59 -8.56 11.94
N LEU A 22 1.03 -9.57 11.29
CA LEU A 22 0.42 -9.39 9.99
C LEU A 22 -0.81 -8.47 10.13
N GLU A 23 -0.80 -7.37 9.40
CA GLU A 23 -1.85 -6.36 9.37
C GLU A 23 -2.89 -6.67 8.30
N ARG A 24 -2.40 -6.94 7.09
CA ARG A 24 -3.21 -7.17 5.90
C ARG A 24 -2.48 -8.20 5.04
N TYR A 25 -3.20 -9.24 4.65
CA TYR A 25 -2.75 -10.06 3.52
C TYR A 25 -2.96 -9.29 2.24
N ASP A 26 -2.05 -9.46 1.29
CA ASP A 26 -2.34 -9.02 -0.07
C ASP A 26 -3.53 -9.79 -0.70
N ARG A 27 -3.69 -11.02 -0.24
CA ARG A 27 -4.55 -12.04 -0.81
C ARG A 27 -5.42 -12.73 0.24
N PRO A 28 -6.64 -13.13 -0.10
CA PRO A 28 -7.25 -14.29 0.54
C PRO A 28 -6.36 -15.51 0.34
N VAL A 29 -6.23 -16.38 1.35
CA VAL A 29 -5.50 -17.65 1.21
C VAL A 29 -6.16 -18.49 0.10
N ARG A 30 -5.54 -18.53 -1.10
CA ARG A 30 -5.72 -19.46 -2.26
C ARG A 30 -5.95 -18.83 -3.64
N ASP A 31 -6.04 -17.51 -3.80
CA ASP A 31 -6.23 -16.91 -5.14
C ASP A 31 -4.92 -16.63 -5.89
N THR A 32 -4.98 -16.69 -7.23
CA THR A 32 -3.89 -16.34 -8.13
C THR A 32 -3.79 -14.84 -8.34
N TYR A 33 -2.53 -14.41 -8.39
CA TYR A 33 -2.01 -13.05 -8.40
C TYR A 33 -2.41 -12.22 -9.63
N ASP A 34 -2.93 -11.00 -9.40
CA ASP A 34 -3.05 -9.94 -10.42
C ASP A 34 -2.59 -8.55 -9.93
N HIS A 35 -2.39 -8.30 -8.63
CA HIS A 35 -1.94 -7.00 -8.11
C HIS A 35 -0.45 -6.98 -7.75
N TYR A 36 0.26 -5.92 -8.14
CA TYR A 36 1.66 -5.70 -7.73
C TYR A 36 1.80 -4.38 -6.99
N PHE A 37 1.95 -4.46 -5.67
CA PHE A 37 2.16 -3.32 -4.79
C PHE A 37 3.65 -3.01 -4.63
N VAL A 38 4.04 -1.76 -4.82
CA VAL A 38 5.45 -1.34 -4.84
C VAL A 38 5.81 -0.32 -3.76
N ALA A 39 4.82 0.37 -3.20
CA ALA A 39 5.02 1.36 -2.15
C ALA A 39 3.84 1.39 -1.17
N LEU A 40 4.13 1.83 0.06
CA LEU A 40 3.21 1.92 1.18
C LEU A 40 3.53 3.20 1.97
N ASP A 41 2.51 3.97 2.31
CA ASP A 41 2.63 5.03 3.31
C ASP A 41 1.39 5.12 4.19
N ALA A 42 1.60 5.52 5.44
CA ALA A 42 0.55 5.71 6.43
C ALA A 42 0.28 7.21 6.57
N GLY A 43 -0.87 7.66 6.07
CA GLY A 43 -1.33 9.04 6.22
C GLY A 43 -2.11 9.25 7.52
N PRO A 44 -2.48 10.51 7.83
CA PRO A 44 -3.21 10.85 9.05
C PRO A 44 -4.62 10.24 9.11
N ASN A 45 -5.22 9.93 7.96
CA ASN A 45 -6.62 9.48 7.86
C ASN A 45 -6.79 8.06 7.27
N ALA A 46 -5.75 7.51 6.67
CA ALA A 46 -5.77 6.20 6.02
C ALA A 46 -4.35 5.78 5.62
N ASN A 47 -4.20 4.51 5.32
CA ASN A 47 -3.00 3.94 4.72
C ASN A 47 -3.20 3.79 3.20
N TYR A 48 -2.11 3.88 2.45
CA TYR A 48 -2.13 3.91 0.99
C TYR A 48 -1.12 2.93 0.42
N LEU A 49 -1.50 2.22 -0.64
CA LEU A 49 -0.60 1.39 -1.44
C LEU A 49 -0.55 1.88 -2.88
N LEU A 50 0.63 1.83 -3.47
CA LEU A 50 0.82 2.04 -4.91
C LEU A 50 0.82 0.69 -5.61
N GLU A 51 -0.14 0.49 -6.51
CA GLU A 51 -0.32 -0.72 -7.31
C GLU A 51 0.00 -0.42 -8.77
N THR A 52 0.86 -1.24 -9.38
CA THR A 52 1.38 -0.97 -10.73
C THR A 52 0.85 -1.91 -11.81
N THR A 53 0.15 -3.00 -11.49
CA THR A 53 -0.41 -3.88 -12.54
C THR A 53 -1.63 -3.25 -13.20
N HIS A 54 -2.44 -2.54 -12.41
CA HIS A 54 -3.67 -1.87 -12.83
C HIS A 54 -3.59 -0.34 -12.71
N GLU A 55 -2.43 0.19 -12.29
CA GLU A 55 -2.16 1.62 -12.19
C GLU A 55 -3.11 2.31 -11.21
N GLN A 56 -3.10 1.82 -9.96
CA GLN A 56 -4.06 2.23 -8.93
C GLN A 56 -3.38 2.63 -7.63
N ILE A 57 -4.01 3.57 -6.93
CA ILE A 57 -3.79 3.76 -5.50
C ILE A 57 -4.88 3.00 -4.77
N TRP A 58 -4.47 2.15 -3.83
CA TRP A 58 -5.38 1.53 -2.89
C TRP A 58 -5.39 2.29 -1.57
N ARG A 59 -6.55 2.35 -0.93
CA ARG A 59 -6.76 2.99 0.38
C ARG A 59 -7.36 1.99 1.36
N PHE A 60 -6.83 1.94 2.57
CA PHE A 60 -7.33 1.05 3.63
C PHE A 60 -7.19 1.70 5.02
N ALA A 61 -8.07 1.33 5.95
CA ALA A 61 -7.88 1.58 7.37
C ALA A 61 -7.21 0.39 8.07
N ASP A 62 -6.78 0.59 9.32
CA ASP A 62 -6.16 -0.47 10.11
C ASP A 62 -7.09 -1.69 10.24
N GLY A 63 -6.55 -2.88 9.97
CA GLY A 63 -7.27 -4.15 9.94
C GLY A 63 -8.21 -4.36 8.74
N GLU A 64 -8.27 -3.42 7.79
CA GLU A 64 -9.08 -3.55 6.58
C GLU A 64 -8.27 -4.02 5.38
N ALA A 65 -8.93 -4.75 4.46
CA ALA A 65 -8.34 -5.16 3.20
C ALA A 65 -8.14 -3.98 2.22
N GLY A 66 -8.90 -2.90 2.38
CA GLY A 66 -8.88 -1.77 1.45
C GLY A 66 -9.53 -2.03 0.10
N ALA A 67 -9.49 -1.00 -0.74
CA ALA A 67 -9.94 -1.06 -2.12
C ALA A 67 -9.19 -0.04 -2.99
N ALA A 68 -9.24 -0.24 -4.31
CA ALA A 68 -8.84 0.78 -5.28
C ALA A 68 -9.60 2.09 -5.01
N TRP A 69 -8.86 3.18 -4.88
CA TRP A 69 -9.37 4.49 -4.49
C TRP A 69 -9.20 5.52 -5.60
N ALA A 70 -8.06 5.48 -6.32
CA ALA A 70 -7.79 6.35 -7.45
C ALA A 70 -7.07 5.58 -8.55
N ASN A 71 -7.36 5.92 -9.81
CA ASN A 71 -6.60 5.44 -10.96
C ASN A 71 -5.51 6.46 -11.28
N LEU A 72 -4.35 5.96 -11.70
CA LEU A 72 -3.24 6.74 -12.19
C LEU A 72 -3.25 6.71 -13.72
N SER A 73 -2.83 7.81 -14.34
CA SER A 73 -2.55 7.79 -15.78
C SER A 73 -1.28 6.96 -15.98
N GLN A 74 -1.36 5.87 -16.76
CA GLN A 74 -0.25 4.94 -17.04
C GLN A 74 1.13 5.60 -16.99
N ARG A 75 1.83 5.42 -15.89
CA ARG A 75 3.15 5.97 -15.66
C ARG A 75 3.97 4.95 -14.86
N ARG A 76 5.28 4.98 -15.05
CA ARG A 76 6.20 4.11 -14.30
C ARG A 76 6.34 4.64 -12.87
N ASP A 77 5.26 4.58 -12.12
CA ASP A 77 5.17 5.10 -10.75
C ASP A 77 6.08 4.30 -9.83
N VAL A 78 6.77 5.02 -8.96
CA VAL A 78 7.90 4.49 -8.18
C VAL A 78 7.55 4.41 -6.71
N ASP A 79 6.93 5.47 -6.18
CA ASP A 79 6.74 5.64 -4.76
C ASP A 79 5.54 6.55 -4.48
N LEU A 80 5.03 6.52 -3.26
CA LEU A 80 4.01 7.44 -2.78
C LEU A 80 4.34 7.97 -1.38
N SER A 81 3.80 9.14 -1.03
CA SER A 81 3.81 9.62 0.33
C SER A 81 2.53 10.38 0.68
N ALA A 82 1.99 10.09 1.86
CA ALA A 82 0.78 10.67 2.40
C ALA A 82 1.12 11.61 3.57
N GLY A 83 0.58 12.81 3.53
CA GLY A 83 0.69 13.80 4.60
C GLY A 83 -0.62 14.57 4.81
N ASP A 84 -0.56 15.60 5.63
CA ASP A 84 -1.72 16.44 5.96
C ASP A 84 -2.27 17.17 4.72
N ASP A 85 -1.39 17.54 3.79
CA ASP A 85 -1.73 18.26 2.55
C ASP A 85 -2.22 17.33 1.42
N GLY A 86 -2.19 16.00 1.63
CA GLY A 86 -2.70 15.01 0.69
C GLY A 86 -1.70 13.90 0.36
N LEU A 87 -1.95 13.24 -0.77
CA LEU A 87 -1.14 12.13 -1.29
C LEU A 87 -0.33 12.59 -2.50
N TYR A 88 0.97 12.34 -2.45
CA TYR A 88 1.92 12.61 -3.53
C TYR A 88 2.39 11.28 -4.13
N VAL A 89 2.49 11.22 -5.45
CA VAL A 89 3.02 10.06 -6.17
C VAL A 89 4.26 10.49 -6.93
N LEU A 90 5.37 9.78 -6.70
CA LEU A 90 6.59 9.96 -7.47
C LEU A 90 6.49 9.14 -8.75
N THR A 91 6.53 9.85 -9.87
CA THR A 91 6.45 9.26 -11.20
C THR A 91 7.72 9.52 -12.00
N ARG A 92 8.05 8.65 -12.94
CA ARG A 92 9.18 8.81 -13.87
C ARG A 92 8.68 9.25 -15.23
N ASP A 93 9.03 10.47 -15.63
CA ASP A 93 8.97 10.89 -17.03
C ASP A 93 10.24 10.44 -17.76
N LEU A 94 10.08 10.00 -19.01
CA LEU A 94 11.17 9.63 -19.93
C LEU A 94 11.31 10.67 -21.04
#